data_AF-A0A943B1G1-F1
#
_entry.id   AF-A0A943B1G1-F1
#
_cell.length_a   1.000
_cell.length_b   1.000
_cell.length_c   1.000
_cell.angle_alpha   90.00
_cell.angle_beta   90.00
_cell.angle_gamma   90.00
#
_symmetry.space_group_name_H-M   'P 1'
#
loop_
_entity.id
_entity.type
_entity.pdbx_description
1 polymer ?
#
loop_
_entity_poly.entity_id
_entity_poly.type
_entity_poly.pdbx_seq_one_letter_code
_entity_poly.pdbx_strand_id
1 'polypeptide(L)'
;MKKLLIKLIIFTMILFTFTGCYTLWKFYFYETKPMDKSLSFSEYIYVYAEQLDASDKNSPIDMIDIRPIKFANLKKSKKVEILSDKITVEYNGKKYVLKVVNKTAVLPYRERIILNEGTIVYFGKVKVDDKIIIDMPPVKLKQYIKVIKVNPIADGLNINTAQDIYYGPAEGYKGR
;
A
#
# COMPACT_ATOMS: atom_id res chain seq x y z
N MET A 1 1.90 0.42 -56.71
CA MET A 1 0.94 -0.26 -55.81
C MET A 1 1.61 -1.26 -54.85
N LYS A 2 2.36 -2.27 -55.31
CA LYS A 2 3.02 -3.27 -54.43
C LYS A 2 3.91 -2.68 -53.32
N LYS A 3 4.74 -1.66 -53.62
CA LYS A 3 5.59 -0.99 -52.61
C LYS A 3 4.81 -0.25 -51.51
N LEU A 4 3.63 0.31 -51.85
CA LEU A 4 2.77 1.00 -50.88
C LEU A 4 2.10 -0.02 -49.96
N LEU A 5 1.63 -1.15 -50.53
CA LEU A 5 1.04 -2.25 -49.79
C LEU A 5 2.03 -2.86 -48.78
N ILE A 6 3.29 -3.08 -49.19
CA ILE A 6 4.36 -3.59 -48.31
C ILE A 6 4.64 -2.62 -47.15
N LYS A 7 4.73 -1.31 -47.42
CA LYS A 7 4.91 -0.29 -46.36
C LYS A 7 3.74 -0.27 -45.38
N LEU A 8 2.50 -0.40 -45.88
CA LEU A 8 1.31 -0.44 -45.04
C LEU A 8 1.29 -1.69 -44.14
N ILE A 9 1.68 -2.86 -44.66
CA ILE A 9 1.78 -4.11 -43.89
C ILE A 9 2.85 -4.00 -42.80
N ILE A 10 4.02 -3.45 -43.12
CA ILE A 10 5.08 -3.22 -42.14
C ILE A 10 4.61 -2.24 -41.05
N PHE A 11 3.96 -1.14 -41.44
CA PHE A 11 3.45 -0.14 -40.49
C PHE A 11 2.36 -0.74 -39.57
N THR A 12 1.46 -1.57 -40.10
CA THR A 12 0.44 -2.25 -39.29
C THR A 12 1.03 -3.32 -38.38
N MET A 13 2.01 -4.11 -38.84
CA MET A 13 2.72 -5.07 -37.98
C MET A 13 3.42 -4.33 -36.81
N ILE A 14 4.09 -3.22 -37.09
CA ILE A 14 4.69 -2.36 -36.08
C ILE A 14 3.61 -1.87 -35.10
N LEU A 15 2.50 -1.28 -35.57
CA LEU A 15 1.41 -0.80 -34.71
C LEU A 15 0.80 -1.89 -33.81
N PHE A 16 0.66 -3.12 -34.33
CA PHE A 16 0.16 -4.25 -33.56
C PHE A 16 1.14 -4.68 -32.46
N THR A 17 2.45 -4.65 -32.72
CA THR A 17 3.45 -4.91 -31.66
C THR A 17 3.44 -3.85 -30.55
N PHE A 18 3.09 -2.61 -30.88
CA PHE A 18 2.94 -1.52 -29.90
C PHE A 18 1.69 -1.64 -29.01
N THR A 19 0.65 -2.35 -29.44
CA THR A 19 -0.66 -2.37 -28.74
C THR A 19 -0.96 -3.68 -28.02
N GLY A 20 -0.33 -4.79 -28.41
CA GLY A 20 -0.60 -6.12 -27.87
C GLY A 20 0.24 -6.55 -26.66
N CYS A 21 1.40 -5.95 -26.43
CA CYS A 21 2.30 -6.34 -25.33
C CYS A 21 1.92 -5.62 -24.03
N TYR A 22 1.76 -6.38 -22.96
CA TYR A 22 1.57 -5.84 -21.61
C TYR A 22 2.35 -6.66 -20.59
N THR A 23 2.76 -5.99 -19.53
CA THR A 23 3.37 -6.60 -18.34
C THR A 23 2.47 -6.34 -17.15
N LEU A 24 2.44 -7.30 -16.22
CA LEU A 24 1.78 -7.11 -14.93
C LEU A 24 2.82 -6.67 -13.90
N TRP A 25 2.60 -5.51 -13.29
CA TRP A 25 3.37 -5.07 -12.13
C TRP A 25 2.58 -5.38 -10.87
N LYS A 26 3.28 -5.88 -9.86
CA LYS A 26 2.72 -6.29 -8.58
C LYS A 26 3.36 -5.43 -7.49
N PHE A 27 2.51 -4.86 -6.65
CA PHE A 27 2.91 -4.04 -5.51
C PHE A 27 2.32 -4.65 -4.25
N TYR A 28 3.20 -5.06 -3.35
CA TYR A 28 2.90 -5.64 -2.06
C TYR A 28 3.07 -4.59 -0.97
N PHE A 29 2.14 -4.60 -0.04
CA PHE A 29 2.12 -3.71 1.12
C PHE A 29 1.24 -4.33 2.18
N TYR A 30 1.18 -3.71 3.35
CA TYR A 30 0.32 -4.16 4.42
C TYR A 30 -0.74 -3.12 4.71
N GLU A 31 -1.95 -3.59 4.95
CA GLU A 31 -3.03 -2.76 5.44
C GLU A 31 -3.71 -3.45 6.60
N THR A 32 -4.37 -2.64 7.42
CA THR A 32 -5.47 -3.14 8.23
C THR A 32 -6.72 -2.49 7.70
N LYS A 33 -7.60 -3.27 7.07
CA LYS A 33 -8.95 -2.82 6.82
C LYS A 33 -9.66 -2.56 8.16
N PRO A 34 -10.65 -1.66 8.23
CA PRO A 34 -11.91 -2.06 8.86
C PRO A 34 -12.48 -3.27 8.14
N MET A 35 -12.40 -4.45 8.73
CA MET A 35 -13.08 -5.64 8.20
C MET A 35 -14.55 -5.73 8.65
N ASP A 36 -14.99 -4.77 9.47
CA ASP A 36 -16.31 -4.71 10.08
C ASP A 36 -16.74 -3.24 10.23
N LYS A 37 -18.00 -2.93 9.93
CA LYS A 37 -18.60 -1.59 10.16
C LYS A 37 -18.80 -1.30 11.67
N SER A 38 -18.54 -2.27 12.55
CA SER A 38 -18.78 -2.16 13.99
C SER A 38 -17.70 -1.41 14.79
N LEU A 39 -16.55 -1.09 14.21
CA LEU A 39 -15.41 -0.46 14.90
C LEU A 39 -15.30 1.05 14.64
N SER A 40 -15.24 1.82 15.73
CA SER A 40 -15.35 3.28 15.72
C SER A 40 -14.12 4.06 15.25
N PHE A 41 -12.91 3.48 15.26
CA PHE A 41 -11.70 4.22 14.86
C PHE A 41 -11.51 4.31 13.34
N SER A 42 -12.03 3.31 12.63
CA SER A 42 -11.85 3.13 11.20
C SER A 42 -12.76 3.98 10.33
N GLU A 43 -13.54 4.87 10.93
CA GLU A 43 -14.15 6.01 10.22
C GLU A 43 -13.17 7.19 10.10
N TYR A 44 -12.13 7.20 10.94
CA TYR A 44 -11.22 8.32 11.11
C TYR A 44 -9.80 8.01 10.63
N ILE A 45 -9.30 6.80 10.94
CA ILE A 45 -7.89 6.42 10.79
C ILE A 45 -7.77 5.22 9.86
N TYR A 46 -6.84 5.30 8.93
CA TYR A 46 -6.38 4.22 8.07
C TYR A 46 -4.95 3.86 8.43
N VAL A 47 -4.69 2.57 8.64
CA VAL A 47 -3.35 2.05 8.96
C VAL A 47 -2.80 1.34 7.74
N TYR A 48 -1.57 1.70 7.39
CA TYR A 48 -0.87 1.19 6.22
C TYR A 48 0.60 0.96 6.55
N ALA A 49 1.20 -0.06 5.94
CA ALA A 49 2.62 -0.35 6.08
C ALA A 49 3.27 -0.60 4.72
N GLU A 50 4.39 0.06 4.49
CA GLU A 50 5.20 -0.08 3.28
C GLU A 50 6.20 -1.22 3.47
N GLN A 51 6.41 -1.98 2.39
CA GLN A 51 7.53 -2.90 2.30
C GLN A 51 8.78 -2.16 1.83
N LEU A 52 9.94 -2.65 2.22
CA LEU A 52 11.23 -2.14 1.77
C LEU A 52 11.37 -2.23 0.24
N ASP A 53 10.87 -3.32 -0.34
CA ASP A 53 10.72 -3.54 -1.78
C ASP A 53 9.29 -3.97 -2.04
N ALA A 54 8.48 -3.06 -2.58
CA ALA A 54 7.08 -3.33 -2.89
C ALA A 54 6.90 -4.38 -4.01
N SER A 55 7.93 -4.74 -4.77
CA SER A 55 7.84 -5.77 -5.81
C SER A 55 8.07 -7.19 -5.29
N ASP A 56 8.65 -7.33 -4.10
CA ASP A 56 8.93 -8.62 -3.46
C ASP A 56 7.93 -8.91 -2.33
N LYS A 57 7.10 -9.93 -2.54
CA LYS A 57 6.12 -10.41 -1.56
C LYS A 57 6.72 -10.64 -0.16
N ASN A 58 7.97 -11.08 -0.06
CA ASN A 58 8.60 -11.44 1.22
C ASN A 58 9.43 -10.30 1.83
N SER A 59 9.37 -9.12 1.22
CA SER A 59 10.12 -7.96 1.68
C SER A 59 9.64 -7.49 3.05
N PRO A 60 10.57 -7.15 3.96
CA PRO A 60 10.23 -6.70 5.30
C PRO A 60 9.47 -5.38 5.29
N ILE A 61 8.70 -5.14 6.35
CA ILE A 61 8.05 -3.85 6.59
C ILE A 61 9.13 -2.79 6.84
N ASP A 62 9.16 -1.75 6.01
CA ASP A 62 10.03 -0.57 6.21
C ASP A 62 9.39 0.45 7.13
N MET A 63 8.10 0.72 6.92
CA MET A 63 7.33 1.75 7.64
C MET A 63 5.94 1.25 7.98
N ILE A 64 5.46 1.57 9.19
CA ILE A 64 4.04 1.47 9.56
C ILE A 64 3.56 2.89 9.86
N ASP A 65 2.48 3.32 9.22
CA ASP A 65 1.98 4.69 9.26
C ASP A 65 0.46 4.72 9.49
N ILE A 66 0.00 5.76 10.17
CA ILE A 66 -1.42 6.07 10.31
C ILE A 66 -1.76 7.33 9.51
N ARG A 67 -2.86 7.27 8.76
CA ARG A 67 -3.33 8.37 7.92
C ARG A 67 -4.80 8.64 8.21
N PRO A 68 -5.27 9.89 8.04
CA PRO A 68 -6.70 10.12 8.00
C PRO A 68 -7.30 9.41 6.78
N ILE A 69 -8.52 8.88 6.89
CA ILE A 69 -9.20 8.26 5.75
C ILE A 69 -9.50 9.32 4.68
N LYS A 70 -9.27 8.96 3.41
CA LYS A 70 -9.39 9.81 2.22
C LYS A 70 -10.81 10.36 1.93
N PHE A 71 -11.79 10.05 2.80
CA PHE A 71 -13.18 10.53 2.77
C PHE A 71 -13.65 11.14 4.10
N ALA A 72 -12.78 11.28 5.11
CA ALA A 72 -13.02 12.17 6.23
C ALA A 72 -13.01 13.58 5.66
N ASN A 73 -14.21 14.08 5.33
CA ASN A 73 -14.54 15.38 4.78
C ASN A 73 -13.32 16.34 4.76
N LEU A 74 -12.66 16.51 3.60
CA LEU A 74 -11.44 17.32 3.44
C LEU A 74 -11.59 18.77 3.92
N LYS A 75 -12.82 19.21 4.17
CA LYS A 75 -13.20 20.49 4.78
C LYS A 75 -13.17 20.49 6.33
N LYS A 76 -13.11 19.33 6.99
CA LYS A 76 -13.16 19.17 8.45
C LYS A 76 -11.84 18.68 9.06
N SER A 77 -11.10 17.77 8.39
CA SER A 77 -9.88 17.16 8.97
C SER A 77 -8.72 16.94 8.02
N LYS A 78 -7.49 17.21 8.48
CA LYS A 78 -6.23 16.85 7.78
C LYS A 78 -5.21 16.13 8.66
N LYS A 79 -5.56 15.79 9.92
CA LYS A 79 -4.54 15.52 10.94
C LYS A 79 -4.88 14.32 11.83
N VAL A 80 -3.94 13.38 11.91
CA VAL A 80 -3.91 12.28 12.88
C VAL A 80 -2.55 12.29 13.57
N GLU A 81 -2.50 11.99 14.86
CA GLU A 81 -1.26 11.96 15.65
C GLU A 81 -1.30 10.85 16.69
N ILE A 82 -0.30 9.99 16.71
CA ILE A 82 0.01 9.11 17.83
C ILE A 82 0.50 10.00 18.98
N LEU A 83 -0.19 9.92 20.12
CA LEU A 83 0.12 10.77 21.27
C LEU A 83 1.38 10.31 22.01
N SER A 84 1.70 9.01 21.93
CA SER A 84 2.92 8.44 22.48
C SER A 84 4.13 8.73 21.59
N ASP A 85 5.31 8.85 22.20
CA ASP A 85 6.60 8.95 21.50
C ASP A 85 7.12 7.58 21.03
N LYS A 86 6.52 6.51 21.55
CA LYS A 86 6.84 5.11 21.25
C LYS A 86 5.59 4.27 21.17
N ILE A 87 5.60 3.24 20.34
CA ILE A 87 4.55 2.22 20.29
C ILE A 87 5.16 0.84 20.48
N THR A 88 4.31 -0.12 20.84
CA THR A 88 4.72 -1.53 20.91
C THR A 88 4.25 -2.24 19.64
N VAL A 89 5.08 -3.15 19.14
CA VAL A 89 4.71 -4.11 18.10
C VAL A 89 5.01 -5.52 18.59
N GLU A 90 4.20 -6.48 18.18
CA GLU A 90 4.39 -7.89 18.48
C GLU A 90 4.47 -8.70 17.19
N TYR A 91 5.52 -9.51 17.07
CA TYR A 91 5.72 -10.40 15.94
C TYR A 91 6.39 -11.68 16.41
N ASN A 92 5.82 -12.83 16.01
CA ASN A 92 6.27 -14.17 16.41
C ASN A 92 6.48 -14.33 17.93
N GLY A 93 5.53 -13.81 18.72
CA GLY A 93 5.56 -13.88 20.19
C GLY A 93 6.60 -12.98 20.88
N LYS A 94 7.32 -12.15 20.12
CA LYS A 94 8.27 -11.16 20.66
C LYS A 94 7.69 -9.76 20.55
N LYS A 95 7.87 -8.96 21.61
CA LYS A 95 7.48 -7.55 21.66
C LYS A 95 8.68 -6.65 21.40
N TYR A 96 8.47 -5.61 20.62
CA TYR A 96 9.45 -4.57 20.34
C TYR A 96 8.83 -3.21 20.61
N VAL A 97 9.66 -2.25 21.01
CA VAL A 97 9.25 -0.87 21.22
C VAL A 97 9.91 -0.04 20.13
N LEU A 98 9.09 0.63 19.32
CA LEU A 98 9.53 1.46 18.19
C LEU A 98 9.31 2.93 18.48
N LYS A 99 10.23 3.78 18.04
CA LYS A 99 10.08 5.23 18.18
C LYS A 99 9.12 5.77 17.12
N VAL A 100 8.16 6.57 17.57
CA VAL A 100 7.27 7.31 16.68
C VAL A 100 8.04 8.44 16.01
N VAL A 101 7.95 8.49 14.69
CA VAL A 101 8.48 9.54 13.84
C VAL A 101 7.34 10.34 13.22
N ASN A 102 7.52 11.65 13.12
CA ASN A 102 6.53 12.57 12.52
C ASN A 102 5.12 12.46 13.10
N LYS A 103 4.98 11.95 14.35
CA LYS A 103 3.71 11.69 15.03
C LYS A 103 2.79 10.66 14.37
N THR A 104 3.11 10.07 13.22
CA THR A 104 2.19 9.15 12.53
C THR A 104 2.80 7.79 12.23
N ALA A 105 4.11 7.68 12.21
CA ALA A 105 4.78 6.50 11.69
C ALA A 105 5.80 5.91 12.66
N VAL A 106 6.17 4.67 12.38
CA VAL A 106 7.36 4.00 12.92
C VAL A 106 8.14 3.33 11.79
N LEU A 107 9.44 3.16 11.99
CA LEU A 107 10.37 2.68 10.96
C LEU A 107 11.12 1.43 11.47
N PRO A 108 10.44 0.28 11.60
CA PRO A 108 11.02 -0.93 12.18
C PRO A 108 12.31 -1.38 11.49
N TYR A 109 12.36 -1.35 10.16
CA TYR A 109 13.56 -1.77 9.42
C TYR A 109 14.78 -0.87 9.72
N ARG A 110 14.58 0.45 9.86
CA ARG A 110 15.65 1.38 10.26
C ARG A 110 16.15 1.13 11.69
N GLU A 111 15.29 0.61 12.55
CA GLU A 111 15.65 0.15 13.90
C GLU A 111 16.18 -1.29 13.92
N ARG A 112 16.44 -1.90 12.75
CA ARG A 112 16.94 -3.29 12.58
C ARG A 112 15.98 -4.36 13.10
N ILE A 113 14.69 -4.07 13.14
CA ILE A 113 13.63 -5.01 13.52
C ILE A 113 12.92 -5.47 12.25
N ILE A 114 12.97 -6.77 11.99
CA ILE A 114 12.35 -7.39 10.82
C ILE A 114 10.92 -7.81 11.16
N LEU A 115 9.95 -7.13 10.55
CA LEU A 115 8.51 -7.39 10.71
C LEU A 115 7.90 -7.76 9.35
N ASN A 116 6.87 -8.61 9.38
CA ASN A 116 6.16 -9.12 8.20
C ASN A 116 4.66 -9.29 8.48
N GLU A 117 3.95 -10.00 7.59
CA GLU A 117 2.55 -10.36 7.77
C GLU A 117 2.26 -10.95 9.16
N GLY A 118 1.15 -10.53 9.75
CA GLY A 118 0.71 -11.00 11.06
C GLY A 118 1.29 -10.23 12.24
N THR A 119 2.16 -9.24 12.01
CA THR A 119 2.58 -8.27 13.02
C THR A 119 1.38 -7.58 13.65
N ILE A 120 1.34 -7.51 14.98
CA ILE A 120 0.33 -6.80 15.76
C ILE A 120 0.92 -5.48 16.24
N VAL A 121 0.18 -4.37 16.07
CA VAL A 121 0.63 -3.02 16.39
C VAL A 121 -0.25 -2.42 17.46
N TYR A 122 0.36 -1.85 18.49
CA TYR A 122 -0.29 -1.24 19.64
C TYR A 122 -0.02 0.28 19.62
N PHE A 123 -0.86 1.03 18.92
CA PHE A 123 -0.69 2.49 18.78
C PHE A 123 -0.99 3.26 20.07
N GLY A 124 -1.84 2.72 20.95
CA GLY A 124 -2.36 3.42 22.12
C GLY A 124 -3.28 4.57 21.71
N LYS A 125 -3.16 5.72 22.37
CA LYS A 125 -4.02 6.87 22.09
C LYS A 125 -3.57 7.61 20.82
N VAL A 126 -4.51 7.79 19.90
CA VAL A 126 -4.35 8.59 18.69
C VAL A 126 -5.30 9.79 18.74
N LYS A 127 -4.78 10.97 18.46
CA LYS A 127 -5.56 12.19 18.32
C LYS A 127 -5.93 12.37 16.86
N VAL A 128 -7.22 12.55 16.60
CA VAL A 128 -7.77 12.91 15.30
C VAL A 128 -8.25 14.35 15.41
N ASP A 129 -7.79 15.18 14.49
CA ASP A 129 -8.32 16.52 14.29
C ASP A 129 -8.17 17.50 15.45
N ASP A 130 -7.19 17.23 16.31
CA ASP A 130 -6.98 17.95 17.55
C ASP A 130 -8.18 17.95 18.53
N LYS A 131 -9.23 17.17 18.26
CA LYS A 131 -10.51 17.19 18.97
C LYS A 131 -10.89 15.84 19.55
N ILE A 132 -10.66 14.77 18.80
CA ILE A 132 -11.08 13.41 19.16
C ILE A 132 -9.83 12.65 19.58
N ILE A 133 -9.87 12.03 20.75
CA ILE A 133 -8.84 11.08 21.16
C ILE A 133 -9.48 9.70 21.10
N ILE A 134 -8.87 8.83 20.30
CA ILE A 134 -9.29 7.45 20.11
C ILE A 134 -8.23 6.57 20.77
N ASP A 135 -8.66 5.69 21.66
CA ASP A 135 -7.79 4.61 22.14
C ASP A 135 -7.81 3.49 21.10
N MET A 136 -6.73 3.37 20.33
CA MET A 136 -6.65 2.41 19.23
C MET A 136 -6.58 0.98 19.79
N PRO A 137 -7.47 0.08 19.37
CA PRO A 137 -7.27 -1.33 19.65
C PRO A 137 -5.98 -1.82 18.96
N PRO A 138 -5.39 -2.93 19.43
CA PRO A 138 -4.30 -3.57 18.71
C PRO A 138 -4.75 -3.96 17.29
N VAL A 139 -3.93 -3.66 16.28
CA VAL A 139 -4.25 -3.98 14.88
C VAL A 139 -3.28 -5.00 14.31
N LYS A 140 -3.80 -5.99 13.57
CA LYS A 140 -2.98 -7.02 12.92
C LYS A 140 -2.79 -6.68 11.44
N LEU A 141 -1.54 -6.51 11.02
CA LEU A 141 -1.17 -6.23 9.63
C LEU A 141 -1.43 -7.45 8.75
N LYS A 142 -2.17 -7.25 7.65
CA LYS A 142 -2.44 -8.24 6.61
C LYS A 142 -1.82 -7.80 5.30
N GLN A 143 -1.28 -8.75 4.54
CA GLN A 143 -0.66 -8.42 3.26
C GLN A 143 -1.73 -8.17 2.18
N TYR A 144 -1.55 -7.09 1.43
CA TYR A 144 -2.34 -6.72 0.26
C TYR A 144 -1.45 -6.70 -0.97
N ILE A 145 -2.08 -6.92 -2.12
CA ILE A 145 -1.44 -6.82 -3.42
C ILE A 145 -2.27 -5.90 -4.32
N LYS A 146 -1.59 -4.94 -4.94
CA LYS A 146 -2.10 -4.20 -6.09
C LYS A 146 -1.42 -4.72 -7.35
N VAL A 147 -2.22 -5.14 -8.32
CA VAL A 147 -1.74 -5.60 -9.62
C VAL A 147 -2.20 -4.62 -10.68
N ILE A 148 -1.27 -4.09 -11.45
CA ILE A 148 -1.57 -3.22 -12.59
C ILE A 148 -1.04 -3.84 -13.86
N LYS A 149 -1.75 -3.58 -14.96
CA LYS A 149 -1.33 -3.88 -16.32
C LYS A 149 -0.73 -2.63 -16.92
N VAL A 150 0.48 -2.75 -17.48
CA VAL A 150 1.20 -1.64 -18.12
C VAL A 150 1.70 -2.08 -19.49
N ASN A 151 1.69 -1.19 -20.47
CA ASN A 151 2.39 -1.42 -21.73
C ASN A 151 3.85 -0.96 -21.57
N PRO A 152 4.83 -1.87 -21.62
CA PRO A 152 6.23 -1.54 -21.32
C PRO A 152 6.85 -0.56 -22.33
N ILE A 153 6.37 -0.57 -23.58
CA ILE A 153 6.87 0.36 -24.61
C ILE A 153 6.30 1.75 -24.36
N ALA A 154 5.01 1.85 -24.04
CA ALA A 154 4.40 3.12 -23.67
C ALA A 154 5.01 3.69 -22.38
N ASP A 155 5.27 2.83 -21.39
CA ASP A 155 5.92 3.20 -20.13
C ASP A 155 7.34 3.74 -20.34
N GLY A 156 8.15 3.10 -21.19
CA GLY A 156 9.47 3.61 -21.59
C GLY A 156 9.43 4.94 -22.33
N LEU A 157 8.27 5.32 -22.88
CA LEU A 157 8.01 6.63 -23.50
C LEU A 157 7.31 7.61 -22.55
N ASN A 158 7.18 7.27 -21.26
CA ASN A 158 6.44 8.03 -20.24
C ASN A 158 4.96 8.25 -20.57
N ILE A 159 4.35 7.34 -21.33
CA ILE A 159 2.93 7.35 -21.65
C ILE A 159 2.21 6.43 -20.65
N ASN A 160 1.37 7.03 -19.79
CA ASN A 160 0.63 6.27 -18.80
C ASN A 160 -0.45 5.40 -19.44
N THR A 161 -0.24 4.08 -19.35
CA THR A 161 -1.19 3.04 -19.80
C THR A 161 -1.61 2.12 -18.67
N ALA A 162 -1.31 2.49 -17.42
CA ALA A 162 -1.55 1.66 -16.26
C ALA A 162 -3.06 1.43 -16.06
N GLN A 163 -3.43 0.16 -15.95
CA GLN A 163 -4.79 -0.28 -15.67
C GLN A 163 -4.79 -1.17 -14.42
N ASP A 164 -5.60 -0.82 -13.42
CA ASP A 164 -5.75 -1.63 -12.21
C ASP A 164 -6.45 -2.96 -12.56
N ILE A 165 -5.80 -4.08 -12.23
CA ILE A 165 -6.29 -5.44 -12.49
C ILE A 165 -6.82 -6.08 -11.22
N TYR A 166 -6.14 -5.85 -10.10
CA TYR A 166 -6.52 -6.41 -8.82
C TYR A 166 -6.06 -5.50 -7.68
N TYR A 167 -6.88 -5.41 -6.65
CA TYR A 167 -6.52 -4.83 -5.36
C TYR A 167 -7.25 -5.60 -4.28
N GLY A 168 -6.51 -6.15 -3.32
CA GLY A 168 -7.09 -6.93 -2.23
C GLY A 168 -6.06 -7.70 -1.42
N PRO A 169 -6.52 -8.52 -0.46
CA PRO A 169 -5.66 -9.40 0.32
C PRO A 169 -4.81 -10.30 -0.61
N ALA A 170 -3.52 -10.43 -0.32
CA ALA A 170 -2.61 -11.22 -1.14
C ALA A 170 -3.02 -12.70 -1.26
N GLU A 171 -3.62 -13.26 -0.20
CA GLU A 171 -4.21 -14.61 -0.18
C GLU A 171 -5.35 -14.80 -1.21
N GLY A 172 -6.05 -13.73 -1.58
CA GLY A 172 -7.17 -13.77 -2.51
C GLY A 172 -6.76 -13.66 -3.98
N TYR A 173 -5.49 -13.33 -4.28
CA TYR A 173 -5.01 -13.20 -5.64
C TYR A 173 -4.56 -14.55 -6.20
N LYS A 174 -5.32 -15.07 -7.17
CA LYS A 174 -5.08 -16.41 -7.75
C LYS A 174 -4.04 -16.46 -8.87
N GLY A 175 -3.49 -15.32 -9.27
CA GLY A 175 -2.58 -15.22 -10.42
C GLY A 175 -3.30 -15.43 -11.75
N ARG A 176 -2.91 -14.62 -12.73
CA ARG A 176 -2.94 -14.94 -14.16
C ARG A 176 -1.59 -14.51 -14.71
#